data_AF-A0A950PMU8-F1
#
_entry.id   AF-A0A950PMU8-F1
#
_cell.length_a   1.000
_cell.length_b   1.000
_cell.length_c   1.000
_cell.angle_alpha   90.00
_cell.angle_beta   90.00
_cell.angle_gamma   90.00
#
_symmetry.space_group_name_H-M   'P 1'
#
loop_
_entity.id
_entity.type
_entity.pdbx_description
1 polymer ?
#
loop_
_entity_poly.entity_id
_entity_poly.type
_entity_poly.pdbx_seq_one_letter_code
_entity_poly.pdbx_strand_id
1 'polypeptide(L)'
;MPPDDSSSIPDEVWEKFQQDSEAAIRQTAPKEPSARARMVARKLREQGPGRSEGWRAGTAWGESPSPEQRRSPRGRLWQLTRSLLMVIVVGAIVLFALHPSGAMSLLRDTR
;
A
#
# COMPACT_ATOMS: atom_id res chain seq x y z
N MET A 1 34.00 35.19 -52.65
CA MET A 1 33.85 33.72 -52.62
C MET A 1 33.64 33.36 -51.16
N PRO A 2 32.48 32.80 -50.76
CA PRO A 2 32.28 32.34 -49.39
C PRO A 2 33.24 31.16 -49.11
N PRO A 3 33.66 30.95 -47.84
CA PRO A 3 34.57 29.87 -47.49
C PRO A 3 33.92 28.52 -47.76
N ASP A 4 34.65 27.62 -48.41
CA ASP A 4 34.20 26.29 -48.76
C ASP A 4 34.02 25.44 -47.49
N ASP A 5 32.79 24.97 -47.23
CA ASP A 5 32.41 24.03 -46.14
C ASP A 5 33.06 22.63 -46.26
N SER A 6 34.15 22.50 -47.01
CA SER A 6 34.76 21.26 -47.52
C SER A 6 35.55 20.45 -46.48
N SER A 7 35.49 20.83 -45.20
CA SER A 7 36.04 20.05 -44.08
C SER A 7 34.98 19.73 -43.01
N SER A 8 33.69 19.79 -43.33
CA SER A 8 32.63 19.29 -42.44
C SER A 8 32.14 17.91 -42.91
N ILE A 9 32.00 16.98 -41.97
CA ILE A 9 31.45 15.64 -42.25
C ILE A 9 30.01 15.80 -42.76
N PRO A 10 29.62 15.15 -43.87
CA PRO A 10 28.25 15.24 -44.40
C PRO A 10 27.21 14.73 -43.39
N ASP A 11 26.04 15.38 -43.33
CA ASP A 11 24.97 15.04 -42.38
C ASP A 11 24.46 13.59 -42.54
N GLU A 12 24.46 13.05 -43.76
CA GLU A 12 24.09 11.65 -44.03
C GLU A 12 25.03 10.66 -43.32
N VAL A 13 26.32 10.97 -43.25
CA VAL A 13 27.31 10.15 -42.53
C VAL A 13 27.08 10.24 -41.03
N TRP A 14 26.72 11.42 -40.52
CA TRP A 14 26.35 11.61 -39.11
C TRP A 14 25.07 10.84 -38.73
N GLU A 15 24.06 10.86 -39.61
CA GLU A 15 22.81 10.14 -39.40
C GLU A 15 23.05 8.64 -39.35
N LYS A 16 23.82 8.11 -40.32
CA LYS A 16 24.21 6.70 -40.34
C LYS A 16 24.98 6.30 -39.08
N PHE A 17 25.93 7.13 -38.65
CA PHE A 17 26.67 6.88 -37.41
C PHE A 17 25.76 6.82 -36.18
N GLN A 18 24.79 7.74 -36.05
CA GLN A 18 23.85 7.73 -34.93
C GLN A 18 22.97 6.48 -34.93
N GLN A 19 22.44 6.09 -36.09
CA GLN A 19 21.61 4.89 -36.22
C GLN A 19 22.40 3.62 -35.88
N ASP A 20 23.60 3.46 -36.43
CA ASP A 20 24.46 2.29 -36.19
C ASP A 20 24.90 2.23 -34.72
N SER A 21 25.29 3.36 -34.15
CA SER A 21 25.69 3.46 -32.73
C SER A 21 24.53 3.15 -31.80
N GLU A 22 23.35 3.72 -32.05
CA GLU A 22 22.16 3.45 -31.24
C GLU A 22 21.75 1.97 -31.31
N ALA A 23 21.73 1.39 -32.50
CA ALA A 23 21.40 -0.02 -32.69
C ALA A 23 22.39 -0.93 -31.93
N ALA A 24 23.69 -0.64 -32.00
CA ALA A 24 24.72 -1.39 -31.29
C ALA A 24 24.63 -1.21 -29.76
N ILE A 25 24.42 0.02 -29.28
CA ILE A 25 24.28 0.34 -27.85
C ILE A 25 23.03 -0.32 -27.27
N ARG A 26 21.89 -0.28 -27.99
CA ARG A 26 20.65 -0.94 -27.52
C ARG A 26 20.83 -2.44 -27.32
N GLN A 27 21.63 -3.09 -28.16
CA GLN A 27 21.89 -4.54 -28.11
C GLN A 27 22.92 -4.92 -27.05
N THR A 28 23.97 -4.13 -26.87
CA THR A 28 25.15 -4.51 -26.07
C THR A 28 25.22 -3.82 -24.71
N ALA A 29 24.56 -2.67 -24.54
CA ALA A 29 24.68 -1.89 -23.32
C ALA A 29 23.97 -2.57 -22.14
N PRO A 30 24.67 -2.75 -21.01
CA PRO A 30 24.06 -3.24 -19.78
C PRO A 30 22.92 -2.33 -19.32
N LYS A 31 21.74 -2.90 -19.07
CA LYS A 31 20.59 -2.19 -18.49
C LYS A 31 20.75 -2.07 -16.99
N GLU A 32 21.73 -1.28 -16.56
CA GLU A 32 21.92 -1.04 -15.15
C GLU A 32 20.78 -0.18 -14.57
N PRO A 33 20.32 -0.47 -13.33
CA PRO A 33 19.30 0.33 -12.68
C PRO A 33 19.81 1.76 -12.51
N SER A 34 18.94 2.73 -12.80
CA SER A 34 19.25 4.16 -12.63
C SER A 34 19.72 4.46 -11.20
N ALA A 35 20.48 5.53 -11.02
CA ALA A 35 20.98 5.94 -9.70
C ALA A 35 19.86 6.00 -8.65
N ARG A 36 18.70 6.54 -9.03
CA ARG A 36 17.52 6.59 -8.17
C ARG A 36 16.94 5.21 -7.87
N ALA A 37 16.86 4.32 -8.85
CA ALA A 37 16.38 2.96 -8.63
C ALA A 37 17.25 2.20 -7.62
N ARG A 38 18.58 2.38 -7.67
CA ARG A 38 19.52 1.80 -6.68
C ARG A 38 19.27 2.35 -5.28
N MET A 39 19.10 3.66 -5.15
CA MET A 39 18.82 4.30 -3.86
C MET A 39 17.50 3.83 -3.25
N VAL A 40 16.44 3.73 -4.06
CA VAL A 40 15.12 3.24 -3.60
C VAL A 40 15.19 1.77 -3.21
N ALA A 41 15.86 0.93 -4.00
CA ALA A 41 16.04 -0.48 -3.68
C ALA A 41 16.80 -0.68 -2.36
N ARG A 42 17.83 0.13 -2.09
CA ARG A 42 18.53 0.15 -0.80
C ARG A 42 17.59 0.56 0.34
N LYS A 43 16.86 1.68 0.17
CA LYS A 43 15.90 2.18 1.16
C LYS A 43 14.81 1.16 1.49
N LEU A 44 14.28 0.46 0.49
CA LEU A 44 13.28 -0.60 0.69
C LEU A 44 13.85 -1.80 1.45
N ARG A 45 15.10 -2.18 1.17
CA ARG A 45 15.78 -3.27 1.90
C ARG A 45 16.00 -2.91 3.36
N GLU A 46 16.34 -1.66 3.66
CA GLU A 46 16.51 -1.15 5.03
C GLU A 46 15.18 -1.03 5.79
N GLN A 47 14.10 -0.65 5.10
CA GLN A 47 12.78 -0.45 5.71
C GLN A 47 12.03 -1.78 5.97
N GLY A 48 12.40 -2.85 5.27
CA GLY A 48 11.77 -4.15 5.36
C GLY A 48 10.38 -4.19 4.69
N PRO A 49 9.88 -5.39 4.35
CA PRO A 49 8.67 -5.58 3.53
C PRO A 49 7.35 -5.14 4.17
N GLY A 50 7.36 -4.70 5.44
CA GLY A 50 6.15 -4.34 6.20
C GLY A 50 5.96 -2.84 6.49
N ARG A 51 6.88 -1.97 6.05
CA ARG A 51 6.85 -0.53 6.39
C ARG A 51 6.35 0.37 5.24
N SER A 52 6.23 -0.16 4.03
CA SER A 52 5.75 0.63 2.90
C SER A 52 4.23 0.78 2.95
N GLU A 53 3.76 1.82 3.64
CA GLU A 53 2.42 2.39 3.50
C GLU A 53 2.31 3.03 2.11
N GLY A 54 2.09 2.21 1.08
CA GLY A 54 1.93 2.69 -0.29
C GLY A 54 0.69 3.57 -0.44
N TRP A 55 0.61 4.37 -1.50
CA TRP A 55 -0.52 5.27 -1.81
C TRP A 55 -1.91 4.58 -1.89
N ARG A 56 -1.95 3.24 -1.87
CA ARG A 56 -3.12 2.37 -1.74
C ARG A 56 -3.47 1.99 -0.29
N ALA A 57 -2.94 2.68 0.72
CA ALA A 57 -3.36 2.54 2.12
C ALA A 57 -4.77 3.13 2.40
N GLY A 58 -5.49 3.59 1.36
CA GLY A 58 -6.83 4.18 1.48
C GLY A 58 -7.97 3.21 1.82
N THR A 59 -7.75 1.89 1.78
CA THR A 59 -8.76 0.89 2.22
C THR A 59 -8.32 0.07 3.43
N ALA A 60 -7.16 0.37 4.01
CA ALA A 60 -6.67 -0.27 5.23
C ALA A 60 -7.17 0.43 6.51
N TRP A 61 -8.37 1.02 6.47
CA TRP A 61 -9.09 1.49 7.67
C TRP A 61 -9.67 0.30 8.43
N GLY A 62 -8.80 -0.53 9.00
CA GLY A 62 -9.20 -1.68 9.80
C GLY A 62 -7.97 -2.32 10.41
N GLU A 63 -7.60 -1.84 11.60
CA GLU A 63 -6.63 -2.44 12.52
C GLU A 63 -5.35 -3.01 11.87
N SER A 64 -4.32 -2.18 11.70
CA SER A 64 -2.95 -2.68 11.87
C SER A 64 -2.63 -2.55 13.36
N PRO A 65 -2.56 -3.65 14.14
CA PRO A 65 -2.15 -3.53 15.53
C PRO A 65 -0.69 -3.12 15.55
N SER A 66 -0.40 -1.97 16.15
CA SER A 66 0.95 -1.47 16.37
C SER A 66 1.83 -2.60 16.93
N PRO A 67 3.02 -2.88 16.35
CA PRO A 67 3.89 -3.96 16.84
C PRO A 67 4.37 -3.75 18.28
N GLU A 68 4.21 -2.54 18.83
CA GLU A 68 4.48 -2.21 20.24
C GLU A 68 3.46 -2.79 21.24
N GLN A 69 2.27 -3.19 20.79
CA GLN A 69 1.21 -3.66 21.67
C GLN A 69 1.37 -5.13 22.10
N ARG A 70 2.44 -5.80 21.65
CA ARG A 70 2.76 -7.20 21.99
C ARG A 70 3.34 -7.40 23.40
N ARG A 71 3.46 -6.37 24.25
CA ARG A 71 4.09 -6.48 25.58
C ARG A 71 3.32 -5.84 26.74
N SER A 72 1.98 -5.76 26.67
CA SER A 72 1.20 -5.42 27.86
C SER A 72 0.17 -6.53 28.17
N PRO A 73 0.21 -7.16 29.35
CA PRO A 73 -0.80 -8.14 29.76
C PRO A 73 -2.21 -7.51 29.90
N ARG A 74 -2.30 -6.17 29.86
CA ARG A 74 -3.55 -5.41 29.97
C ARG A 74 -4.40 -5.43 28.70
N GLY A 75 -3.80 -5.58 27.52
CA GLY A 75 -4.53 -5.58 26.24
C GLY A 75 -5.41 -6.82 26.03
N ARG A 76 -5.00 -7.98 26.57
CA ARG A 76 -5.75 -9.23 26.41
C ARG A 76 -7.04 -9.23 27.22
N LEU A 77 -7.04 -8.61 28.40
CA LEU A 77 -8.23 -8.47 29.24
C LEU A 77 -9.27 -7.56 28.58
N TRP A 78 -8.83 -6.47 27.94
CA TRP A 78 -9.72 -5.51 27.27
C TRP A 78 -10.42 -6.10 26.03
N GLN A 79 -9.69 -6.89 25.26
CA GLN A 79 -10.23 -7.65 24.11
C GLN A 79 -11.34 -8.61 24.54
N LEU A 80 -11.15 -9.34 25.65
CA LEU A 80 -12.15 -10.27 26.18
C LEU A 80 -13.42 -9.54 26.65
N THR A 81 -13.26 -8.40 27.34
CA THR A 81 -14.42 -7.59 27.78
C THR A 81 -15.23 -7.04 26.60
N ARG A 82 -14.55 -6.60 25.54
CA ARG A 82 -15.20 -6.07 24.34
C ARG A 82 -15.95 -7.16 23.59
N SER A 83 -15.34 -8.33 23.43
CA SER A 83 -15.99 -9.49 22.81
C SER A 83 -17.21 -9.95 23.59
N LEU A 84 -17.12 -10.03 24.92
CA LEU A 84 -18.24 -10.41 25.78
C LEU A 84 -19.40 -9.41 25.66
N LEU A 85 -19.11 -8.10 25.69
CA LEU A 85 -20.11 -7.05 25.52
C LEU A 85 -20.82 -7.18 24.16
N MET A 86 -20.07 -7.46 23.09
CA MET A 86 -20.61 -7.63 21.74
C MET A 86 -21.58 -8.82 21.68
N VAL A 87 -21.20 -9.96 22.27
CA VAL A 87 -22.07 -11.15 22.34
C VAL A 87 -23.36 -10.86 23.09
N ILE A 88 -23.31 -10.12 24.20
CA ILE A 88 -24.51 -9.73 24.96
C ILE A 88 -25.43 -8.86 24.11
N VAL A 89 -24.88 -7.86 23.41
CA VAL A 89 -25.67 -6.96 22.54
C VAL A 89 -26.36 -7.75 21.42
N VAL A 90 -25.64 -8.63 20.74
CA VAL A 90 -26.22 -9.48 19.68
C VAL A 90 -27.29 -10.41 20.23
N GLY A 91 -27.05 -11.04 21.39
CA GLY A 91 -28.03 -11.87 22.07
C GLY A 91 -29.31 -11.11 22.42
N ALA A 92 -29.20 -9.89 22.93
CA ALA A 92 -30.34 -9.04 23.24
C ALA A 92 -31.15 -8.66 21.98
N ILE A 93 -30.46 -8.33 20.87
CA ILE A 93 -31.12 -8.03 19.59
C ILE A 93 -31.88 -9.26 19.07
N VAL A 94 -31.27 -10.44 19.11
CA VAL A 94 -31.90 -11.69 18.68
C VAL A 94 -33.10 -12.03 19.57
N LEU A 95 -32.97 -11.89 20.90
CA LEU A 95 -34.06 -12.11 21.84
C LEU A 95 -35.24 -11.15 21.57
N PHE A 96 -34.93 -9.87 21.33
CA PHE A 96 -35.95 -8.85 20.99
C PHE A 96 -36.66 -9.16 19.66
N ALA A 97 -35.93 -9.64 18.65
CA ALA A 97 -36.49 -10.00 17.36
C ALA A 97 -37.38 -11.27 17.43
N LEU A 98 -36.99 -12.26 18.24
CA LEU A 98 -37.74 -13.51 18.40
C LEU A 98 -38.92 -13.39 19.37
N HIS A 99 -38.83 -12.53 20.38
CA HIS A 99 -39.85 -12.32 21.41
C HIS A 99 -40.25 -10.84 21.52
N PRO A 100 -40.87 -10.24 20.48
CA PRO A 100 -41.35 -8.85 20.56
C PRO A 100 -42.42 -8.66 21.65
N SER A 101 -43.14 -9.74 22.00
CA SER A 101 -44.28 -9.72 22.91
C SER A 101 -43.93 -9.76 24.40
N GLY A 102 -42.69 -10.10 24.78
CA GLY A 102 -42.24 -10.08 26.19
C GLY A 102 -41.91 -8.67 26.68
N ALA A 103 -41.37 -7.82 25.81
CA ALA A 103 -41.05 -6.43 26.13
C ALA A 103 -42.31 -5.54 26.28
N MET A 104 -43.39 -5.90 25.60
CA MET A 104 -44.67 -5.18 25.67
C MET A 104 -45.55 -5.56 26.87
N SER A 105 -45.29 -6.68 27.57
CA SER A 105 -46.10 -7.04 28.75
C SER A 105 -45.73 -6.21 29.98
N LEU A 106 -44.47 -5.79 30.11
CA LEU A 106 -44.00 -4.90 31.17
C LEU A 106 -44.53 -3.46 31.06
N LEU A 107 -44.98 -3.04 29.86
CA LEU A 107 -45.62 -1.74 29.62
C LEU A 107 -47.16 -1.79 29.75
N ARG A 108 -47.75 -2.98 29.96
CA ARG A 108 -49.21 -3.16 30.08
C ARG A 108 -49.67 -3.48 31.50
N ASP A 109 -48.77 -3.84 32.40
CA ASP A 109 -49.09 -4.25 33.77
C ASP A 109 -49.08 -3.10 34.80
N THR A 110 -48.88 -1.86 34.34
CA THR A 110 -48.87 -0.65 35.19
C THR A 110 -50.11 0.23 35.03
N ARG A 111 -51.25 -0.34 34.60
CA ARG A 111 -52.52 0.39 34.50
C ARG A 111 -53.67 -0.33 35.17
#